data_AF-A0A507AMH8-F1
#
_entry.id   AF-A0A507AMH8-F1
#
_cell.length_a   1.000
_cell.length_b   1.000
_cell.length_c   1.000
_cell.angle_alpha   90.00
_cell.angle_beta   90.00
_cell.angle_gamma   90.00
#
_symmetry.space_group_name_H-M   'P 1'
#
loop_
_entity.id
_entity.type
_entity.pdbx_description
1 polymer ?
#
loop_
_entity_poly.entity_id
_entity_poly.type
_entity_poly.pdbx_seq_one_letter_code
_entity_poly.pdbx_strand_id
1 'polypeptide(L)'
;MSRRNGVPATPRVISPSPTPSERLEDAASSQDTYSAPVTRSSVRKRVSTPQPVEEHLDEDEQDEGPDLRRARTRSRSPMASRRLSGLTAIPTLTPKTKTTPKKASSAGDVPANGNIVASNGHLSPASAISPGWSWRDFSRSPSPLGLIPIHRHWRNFVHRHEVPRKLLHVSIGFLVIWLYASGVQTRSVAPYLMGALIPIAATDYVRHHYAPFNRLYVRVLGALMRESEFSGYNGVIFYLLGAWIVLYFFPKDVGVMSTLLLSWCDTAASTFGRLYGRYTPRIRRGKSLAGSSAAFLVGVATATWFWGWLVPTIGPMPGDEGFMFTGVLRLPQFAANAMGLARGPAISGALALGVMSLWSGFVAAASEVVDIFGWDDNLTIPVLSGIGIWGFLKVFG
;
A
#
# COMPACT_ATOMS: atom_id res chain seq x y z
N MET A 1 -10.08 3.87 70.05
CA MET A 1 -10.62 2.62 69.47
C MET A 1 -10.71 2.78 67.96
N SER A 2 -9.82 2.13 67.20
CA SER A 2 -9.82 2.16 65.73
C SER A 2 -9.94 0.71 65.23
N ARG A 3 -11.07 0.39 64.59
CA ARG A 3 -11.38 -0.94 64.03
C ARG A 3 -10.65 -1.10 62.69
N ARG A 4 -9.63 -1.96 62.65
CA ARG A 4 -9.09 -2.53 61.40
C ARG A 4 -9.94 -3.75 61.02
N ASN A 5 -10.65 -3.69 59.90
CA ASN A 5 -11.28 -4.87 59.31
C ASN A 5 -10.20 -5.72 58.60
N GLY A 6 -10.09 -6.99 59.00
CA GLY A 6 -9.15 -7.97 58.43
C GLY A 6 -9.65 -8.55 57.11
N VAL A 7 -8.72 -8.80 56.20
CA VAL A 7 -8.95 -9.51 54.93
C VAL A 7 -8.86 -11.02 55.19
N PRO A 8 -9.82 -11.85 54.73
CA PRO A 8 -9.74 -13.31 54.89
C PRO A 8 -8.75 -13.95 53.90
N ALA A 9 -8.01 -14.97 54.37
CA ALA A 9 -7.04 -15.72 53.57
C ALA A 9 -7.73 -16.72 52.61
N THR A 10 -7.19 -16.88 51.39
CA THR A 10 -7.67 -17.86 50.40
C THR A 10 -7.08 -19.25 50.66
N PRO A 11 -7.82 -20.34 50.40
CA PRO A 11 -7.36 -21.70 50.70
C PRO A 11 -6.30 -22.19 49.70
N ARG A 12 -5.25 -22.85 50.21
CA ARG A 12 -4.26 -23.56 49.39
C ARG A 12 -4.77 -24.96 49.03
N VAL A 13 -4.76 -25.28 47.75
CA VAL A 13 -5.03 -26.63 47.22
C VAL A 13 -3.75 -27.46 47.38
N ILE A 14 -3.85 -28.60 48.09
CA ILE A 14 -2.79 -29.60 48.22
C ILE A 14 -3.17 -30.77 47.32
N SER A 15 -2.30 -31.15 46.39
CA SER A 15 -2.47 -32.35 45.57
C SER A 15 -2.25 -33.62 46.41
N PRO A 16 -3.01 -34.71 46.18
CA PRO A 16 -2.87 -35.93 46.96
C PRO A 16 -1.54 -36.63 46.66
N SER A 17 -0.94 -37.20 47.71
CA SER A 17 0.23 -38.07 47.63
C SER A 17 -0.11 -39.42 46.97
N PRO A 18 0.77 -39.99 46.13
CA PRO A 18 0.51 -41.25 45.43
C PRO A 18 0.38 -42.43 46.41
N THR A 19 -0.44 -43.42 46.01
CA THR A 19 -0.81 -44.59 46.81
C THR A 19 0.24 -45.71 46.71
N PRO A 20 0.28 -46.66 47.66
CA PRO A 20 1.41 -47.58 47.85
C PRO A 20 1.66 -48.60 46.72
N SER A 21 0.76 -48.69 45.74
CA SER A 21 0.87 -49.61 44.61
C SER A 21 1.86 -49.17 43.53
N GLU A 22 2.27 -47.89 43.49
CA GLU A 22 3.32 -47.42 42.55
C GLU A 22 4.75 -47.73 43.03
N ARG A 23 4.93 -48.19 44.28
CA ARG A 23 6.26 -48.44 44.87
C ARG A 23 6.80 -49.86 44.64
N LEU A 24 5.99 -50.75 44.09
CA LEU A 24 6.33 -52.17 43.90
C LEU A 24 6.68 -52.54 42.46
N GLU A 25 6.45 -51.67 41.49
CA GLU A 25 6.85 -51.89 40.09
C GLU A 25 8.29 -51.39 39.80
N ASP A 26 8.81 -50.43 40.59
CA ASP A 26 10.14 -49.84 40.39
C ASP A 26 11.33 -50.67 40.94
N ALA A 27 11.08 -51.82 41.57
CA ALA A 27 12.13 -52.63 42.20
C ALA A 27 12.50 -53.92 41.44
N ALA A 28 11.86 -54.21 40.30
CA ALA A 28 12.08 -55.46 39.56
C ALA A 28 12.03 -55.27 38.03
N SER A 29 13.03 -54.62 37.44
CA SER A 29 13.59 -55.01 36.13
C SER A 29 14.72 -54.06 35.72
N SER A 30 15.92 -54.46 36.12
CA SER A 30 17.16 -54.10 35.46
C SER A 30 17.18 -54.58 34.00
N GLN A 31 17.74 -53.76 33.12
CA GLN A 31 17.96 -53.96 31.67
C GLN A 31 16.69 -53.90 30.80
N ASP A 32 16.42 -52.74 30.20
CA ASP A 32 16.50 -52.63 28.74
C ASP A 32 16.32 -51.20 28.21
N THR A 33 16.92 -51.00 27.04
CA THR A 33 17.14 -49.73 26.34
C THR A 33 15.83 -49.14 25.82
N TYR A 34 15.38 -47.99 26.35
CA TYR A 34 14.27 -47.23 25.77
C TYR A 34 14.65 -45.75 25.54
N SER A 35 14.85 -45.40 24.27
CA SER A 35 15.16 -44.05 23.79
C SER A 35 13.86 -43.31 23.43
N ALA A 36 13.48 -42.30 24.21
CA ALA A 36 12.33 -41.44 23.89
C ALA A 36 12.67 -40.41 22.79
N PRO A 37 11.72 -40.04 21.91
CA PRO A 37 11.99 -39.11 20.81
C PRO A 37 12.17 -37.67 21.31
N VAL A 38 13.32 -37.07 21.01
CA VAL A 38 13.63 -35.67 21.32
C VAL A 38 12.97 -34.76 20.28
N THR A 39 12.11 -33.84 20.73
CA THR A 39 11.47 -32.86 19.85
C THR A 39 12.42 -31.70 19.49
N ARG A 40 12.25 -31.16 18.27
CA ARG A 40 13.14 -30.23 17.53
C ARG A 40 13.47 -28.88 18.22
N SER A 41 13.00 -28.63 19.44
CA SER A 41 13.19 -27.37 20.17
C SER A 41 14.42 -27.33 21.08
N SER A 42 15.07 -28.47 21.35
CA SER A 42 16.23 -28.55 22.25
C SER A 42 17.60 -28.39 21.56
N VAL A 43 17.66 -28.45 20.22
CA VAL A 43 18.91 -28.36 19.44
C VAL A 43 19.32 -26.91 19.12
N ARG A 44 18.39 -25.95 19.21
CA ARG A 44 18.66 -24.55 18.80
C ARG A 44 19.26 -23.66 19.91
N LYS A 45 19.55 -24.21 21.09
CA LYS A 45 19.99 -23.45 22.27
C LYS A 45 21.48 -23.61 22.61
N ARG A 46 22.28 -24.24 21.75
CA ARG A 46 23.70 -24.55 22.05
C ARG A 46 24.75 -23.94 21.12
N VAL A 47 24.40 -23.03 20.22
CA VAL A 47 25.40 -22.42 19.32
C VAL A 47 25.17 -20.92 19.17
N SER A 48 25.97 -20.11 19.88
CA SER A 48 26.72 -18.95 19.35
C SER A 48 27.05 -17.92 20.45
N THR A 49 28.34 -17.75 20.72
CA THR A 49 28.92 -16.58 21.41
C THR A 49 30.18 -16.19 20.64
N PRO A 50 30.24 -15.01 19.99
CA PRO A 50 31.49 -14.38 19.60
C PRO A 50 31.87 -13.23 20.55
N GLN A 51 33.18 -13.05 20.74
CA GLN A 51 33.83 -11.99 21.52
C GLN A 51 33.62 -10.58 20.92
N PRO A 52 33.77 -9.49 21.71
CA PRO A 52 33.55 -8.14 21.24
C PRO A 52 34.81 -7.56 20.55
N VAL A 53 34.58 -6.78 19.49
CA VAL A 53 35.56 -5.95 18.77
C VAL A 53 35.37 -4.51 19.23
N GLU A 54 36.46 -3.77 19.41
CA GLU A 54 36.50 -2.36 19.80
C GLU A 54 35.93 -1.45 18.69
N GLU A 55 35.07 -0.50 19.07
CA GLU A 55 34.54 0.55 18.19
C GLU A 55 35.24 1.89 18.47
N HIS A 56 35.76 2.50 17.41
CA HIS A 56 36.31 3.86 17.39
C HIS A 56 35.17 4.87 17.29
N LEU A 57 35.23 5.90 18.12
CA LEU A 57 34.34 7.06 18.14
C LEU A 57 34.66 7.98 16.97
N ASP A 58 33.64 8.41 16.22
CA ASP A 58 33.64 9.69 15.52
C ASP A 58 32.25 10.33 15.67
N GLU A 59 32.28 11.56 16.19
CA GLU A 59 31.18 12.45 16.49
C GLU A 59 30.70 13.13 15.20
N ASP A 60 29.38 13.29 15.01
CA ASP A 60 28.81 14.44 14.29
C ASP A 60 27.32 14.61 14.65
N GLU A 61 26.99 15.82 15.09
CA GLU A 61 25.69 16.30 15.58
C GLU A 61 24.71 16.66 14.44
N GLN A 62 23.43 16.82 14.85
CA GLN A 62 22.30 17.55 14.22
C GLN A 62 21.33 16.72 13.36
N ASP A 63 20.19 16.31 13.94
CA ASP A 63 18.90 17.03 13.79
C ASP A 63 17.78 16.35 14.60
N GLU A 64 17.01 17.15 15.34
CA GLU A 64 15.98 16.74 16.32
C GLU A 64 14.58 16.66 15.67
N GLY A 65 13.88 15.52 15.82
CA GLY A 65 12.47 15.36 15.43
C GLY A 65 11.88 14.04 15.97
N PRO A 66 10.70 14.04 16.65
CA PRO A 66 10.36 12.98 17.60
C PRO A 66 9.61 11.77 17.03
N ASP A 67 9.78 10.65 17.75
CA ASP A 67 8.93 9.47 17.88
C ASP A 67 9.07 8.28 16.90
N LEU A 68 10.17 7.53 17.06
CA LEU A 68 10.18 6.06 16.91
C LEU A 68 10.51 5.38 18.24
N ARG A 69 9.49 5.12 19.07
CA ARG A 69 9.62 4.27 20.26
C ARG A 69 9.73 2.79 19.87
N ARG A 70 10.97 2.29 19.80
CA ARG A 70 11.27 0.85 19.90
C ARG A 70 11.48 0.49 21.37
N ALA A 71 10.81 -0.57 21.81
CA ALA A 71 10.85 -1.08 23.17
C ALA A 71 12.28 -1.42 23.64
N ARG A 72 12.68 -0.87 24.79
CA ARG A 72 13.85 -1.33 25.56
C ARG A 72 13.43 -1.74 26.97
N THR A 73 14.12 -2.78 27.42
CA THR A 73 13.93 -3.61 28.60
C THR A 73 14.32 -2.91 29.89
N ARG A 74 13.56 -3.19 30.96
CA ARG A 74 13.86 -2.82 32.35
C ARG A 74 15.18 -3.42 32.83
N SER A 75 16.06 -2.61 33.43
CA SER A 75 16.98 -3.06 34.49
C SER A 75 17.33 -1.92 35.46
N ARG A 76 16.88 -2.09 36.71
CA ARG A 76 17.42 -1.72 38.04
C ARG A 76 18.25 -0.42 38.24
N SER A 77 17.83 0.31 39.27
CA SER A 77 18.33 1.59 39.84
C SER A 77 19.67 1.50 40.59
N PRO A 78 20.29 2.66 40.93
CA PRO A 78 20.21 3.12 42.33
C PRO A 78 19.97 4.65 42.52
N MET A 79 19.48 5.00 43.71
CA MET A 79 19.15 6.35 44.20
C MET A 79 20.39 7.11 44.67
N ALA A 80 20.47 8.44 44.43
CA ALA A 80 21.21 9.37 45.29
C ALA A 80 20.74 10.84 45.18
N SER A 81 20.29 11.36 46.32
CA SER A 81 20.19 12.72 46.88
C SER A 81 20.21 14.02 46.04
N ARG A 82 19.05 14.70 46.07
CA ARG A 82 18.76 16.03 46.67
C ARG A 82 19.67 17.24 46.35
N ARG A 83 19.08 18.30 45.77
CA ARG A 83 19.10 19.69 46.32
C ARG A 83 17.80 20.45 45.98
N LEU A 84 17.27 21.17 46.99
CA LEU A 84 16.18 22.13 46.89
C LEU A 84 16.74 23.53 46.58
N SER A 85 15.98 24.31 45.80
CA SER A 85 15.90 25.78 45.79
C SER A 85 14.77 26.13 44.81
N GLY A 86 13.84 27.06 45.01
CA GLY A 86 13.52 28.04 46.04
C GLY A 86 12.20 28.72 45.59
N LEU A 87 11.37 29.12 46.55
CA LEU A 87 10.02 29.67 46.38
C LEU A 87 10.03 31.16 45.99
N THR A 88 9.07 31.61 45.16
CA THR A 88 8.32 32.91 45.19
C THR A 88 7.58 33.09 43.84
N ALA A 89 6.45 33.77 43.65
CA ALA A 89 5.32 34.23 44.47
C ALA A 89 4.20 34.65 43.47
N ILE A 90 2.93 34.54 43.89
CA ILE A 90 1.71 34.93 43.16
C ILE A 90 1.43 36.42 43.37
N PRO A 91 0.75 37.12 42.44
CA PRO A 91 -0.34 38.00 42.89
C PRO A 91 -1.64 37.84 42.08
N THR A 92 -2.73 38.13 42.78
CA THR A 92 -4.14 37.94 42.42
C THR A 92 -4.87 39.30 42.33
N LEU A 93 -5.93 39.33 41.51
CA LEU A 93 -7.14 40.22 41.54
C LEU A 93 -6.98 41.64 40.96
N THR A 94 -7.81 42.14 40.03
CA THR A 94 -9.28 42.38 40.11
C THR A 94 -9.87 42.89 38.75
N PRO A 95 -11.21 43.06 38.59
CA PRO A 95 -11.95 42.83 37.33
C PRO A 95 -12.38 44.09 36.57
N LYS A 96 -12.77 43.94 35.30
CA LYS A 96 -13.57 44.93 34.55
C LYS A 96 -14.71 44.30 33.74
N THR A 97 -15.90 44.82 34.02
CA THR A 97 -17.21 44.68 33.39
C THR A 97 -17.23 45.30 31.98
N LYS A 98 -17.98 44.70 31.04
CA LYS A 98 -18.83 45.43 30.07
C LYS A 98 -19.80 44.50 29.31
N THR A 99 -21.02 45.01 29.25
CA THR A 99 -22.31 44.52 28.75
C THR A 99 -22.49 44.68 27.23
N THR A 100 -23.32 43.82 26.59
CA THR A 100 -24.36 44.15 25.55
C THR A 100 -25.11 42.88 25.07
N PRO A 101 -26.33 42.98 24.48
CA PRO A 101 -27.47 42.17 24.92
C PRO A 101 -27.92 41.01 23.99
N LYS A 102 -28.71 40.11 24.59
CA LYS A 102 -29.46 39.01 23.94
C LYS A 102 -30.74 39.52 23.26
N LYS A 103 -31.05 38.92 22.11
CA LYS A 103 -32.32 38.99 21.38
C LYS A 103 -33.29 37.94 21.93
N ALA A 104 -34.55 38.31 22.10
CA ALA A 104 -35.62 37.49 22.64
C ALA A 104 -36.40 36.72 21.56
N SER A 105 -36.92 35.54 21.90
CA SER A 105 -38.16 34.98 21.38
C SER A 105 -38.64 33.81 22.26
N SER A 106 -39.82 34.01 22.91
CA SER A 106 -40.96 33.08 23.12
C SER A 106 -40.72 31.59 23.46
N ALA A 107 -41.46 30.90 24.35
CA ALA A 107 -42.66 31.14 25.15
C ALA A 107 -42.86 29.96 26.14
N GLY A 108 -43.68 30.15 27.19
CA GLY A 108 -44.58 29.11 27.74
C GLY A 108 -44.23 28.43 29.07
N ASP A 109 -44.78 28.99 30.16
CA ASP A 109 -45.41 28.38 31.36
C ASP A 109 -44.76 27.28 32.24
N VAL A 110 -45.07 27.37 33.53
CA VAL A 110 -44.50 26.75 34.76
C VAL A 110 -45.70 26.26 35.63
N PRO A 111 -45.60 25.48 36.74
CA PRO A 111 -44.81 24.29 37.12
C PRO A 111 -45.69 23.08 37.56
N ALA A 112 -45.13 21.88 37.82
CA ALA A 112 -45.52 21.02 38.96
C ALA A 112 -44.61 19.78 39.16
N ASN A 113 -44.27 19.55 40.43
CA ASN A 113 -43.60 18.41 41.08
C ASN A 113 -43.54 17.04 40.36
N GLY A 114 -42.34 16.46 40.30
CA GLY A 114 -42.14 15.02 40.13
C GLY A 114 -40.70 14.63 39.81
N ASN A 115 -39.95 14.17 40.81
CA ASN A 115 -38.67 13.44 40.79
C ASN A 115 -37.73 13.54 39.57
N ILE A 116 -36.55 14.10 39.85
CA ILE A 116 -35.34 14.05 39.04
C ILE A 116 -34.84 12.60 38.96
N VAL A 117 -34.82 12.01 37.76
CA VAL A 117 -33.85 10.97 37.41
C VAL A 117 -33.00 11.52 36.29
N ALA A 118 -31.83 12.04 36.65
CA ALA A 118 -30.77 12.33 35.68
C ALA A 118 -30.33 10.99 35.09
N SER A 119 -30.79 10.66 33.89
CA SER A 119 -30.25 9.55 33.13
C SER A 119 -28.85 9.97 32.67
N ASN A 120 -27.83 9.38 33.30
CA ASN A 120 -26.46 9.47 32.81
C ASN A 120 -26.47 8.98 31.36
N GLY A 121 -26.28 9.90 30.41
CA GLY A 121 -26.41 9.72 28.96
C GLY A 121 -25.43 8.75 28.30
N HIS A 122 -25.01 7.69 29.01
CA HIS A 122 -24.13 6.63 28.53
C HIS A 122 -24.87 5.56 27.72
N LEU A 123 -26.19 5.69 27.51
CA LEU A 123 -27.00 4.71 26.77
C LEU A 123 -27.99 5.35 25.77
N SER A 124 -27.80 6.60 25.35
CA SER A 124 -28.55 7.14 24.21
C SER A 124 -27.82 6.83 22.89
N PRO A 125 -28.45 6.18 21.89
CA PRO A 125 -27.82 5.89 20.59
C PRO A 125 -27.38 7.15 19.83
N ALA A 126 -27.88 8.33 20.25
CA ALA A 126 -27.59 9.62 19.67
C ALA A 126 -26.16 10.12 19.94
N SER A 127 -25.48 9.62 20.98
CA SER A 127 -24.10 10.03 21.31
C SER A 127 -23.02 9.31 20.50
N ALA A 128 -23.39 8.26 19.75
CA ALA A 128 -22.49 7.55 18.83
C ALA A 128 -22.41 8.18 17.42
N ILE A 129 -23.17 9.26 17.18
CA ILE A 129 -23.20 9.97 15.91
C ILE A 129 -22.26 11.18 16.04
N SER A 130 -20.99 11.00 15.68
CA SER A 130 -20.13 12.14 15.37
C SER A 130 -20.75 12.93 14.21
N PRO A 131 -20.66 14.27 14.17
CA PRO A 131 -21.14 15.09 13.05
C PRO A 131 -20.13 14.97 11.91
N GLY A 132 -20.11 13.80 11.28
CA GLY A 132 -19.15 13.42 10.27
C GLY A 132 -19.62 12.13 9.65
N TRP A 133 -19.89 12.17 8.36
CA TRP A 133 -20.33 10.99 7.63
C TRP A 133 -19.30 9.87 7.74
N SER A 134 -19.77 8.70 8.19
CA SER A 134 -18.97 7.50 8.40
C SER A 134 -19.46 6.40 7.46
N TRP A 135 -18.52 5.67 6.86
CA TRP A 135 -18.72 4.53 5.96
C TRP A 135 -19.63 3.40 6.47
N ARG A 136 -20.13 3.47 7.71
CA ARG A 136 -21.09 2.52 8.30
C ARG A 136 -22.47 2.54 7.63
N ASP A 137 -22.82 3.58 6.88
CA ASP A 137 -24.17 3.75 6.33
C ASP A 137 -24.38 3.09 4.95
N PHE A 138 -23.32 2.74 4.22
CA PHE A 138 -23.44 2.16 2.87
C PHE A 138 -23.66 0.63 2.87
N SER A 139 -23.57 -0.03 4.03
CA SER A 139 -23.62 -1.50 4.14
C SER A 139 -24.76 -2.00 5.04
N ARG A 140 -25.97 -1.49 4.87
CA ARG A 140 -27.16 -2.15 5.45
C ARG A 140 -27.53 -3.32 4.53
N SER A 141 -27.01 -4.53 4.74
CA SER A 141 -27.44 -5.44 5.80
C SER A 141 -26.48 -5.47 7.02
N PRO A 142 -26.86 -4.81 8.13
CA PRO A 142 -26.12 -4.96 9.37
C PRO A 142 -26.57 -6.27 10.02
N SER A 143 -25.64 -7.21 10.25
CA SER A 143 -25.79 -8.02 11.46
C SER A 143 -25.72 -7.01 12.62
N PRO A 144 -26.78 -6.87 13.43
CA PRO A 144 -26.98 -5.73 14.32
C PRO A 144 -25.96 -5.63 15.47
N LEU A 145 -24.98 -6.53 15.52
CA LEU A 145 -24.04 -6.64 16.63
C LEU A 145 -22.55 -6.71 16.21
N GLY A 146 -22.21 -6.57 14.92
CA GLY A 146 -20.79 -6.60 14.49
C GLY A 146 -20.04 -7.86 14.96
N LEU A 147 -20.76 -8.98 15.03
CA LEU A 147 -20.42 -10.19 15.77
C LEU A 147 -19.64 -11.21 14.91
N ILE A 148 -19.42 -10.92 13.63
CA ILE A 148 -18.67 -11.78 12.71
C ILE A 148 -17.30 -11.12 12.44
N PRO A 149 -16.20 -11.65 13.01
CA PRO A 149 -14.86 -11.08 12.85
C PRO A 149 -14.42 -10.93 11.39
N ILE A 150 -14.98 -11.73 10.48
CA ILE A 150 -14.57 -11.82 9.08
C ILE A 150 -14.72 -10.50 8.32
N HIS A 151 -15.75 -9.69 8.60
CA HIS A 151 -15.94 -8.40 7.93
C HIS A 151 -14.91 -7.35 8.34
N ARG A 152 -14.40 -7.41 9.58
CA ARG A 152 -13.32 -6.51 10.03
C ARG A 152 -12.00 -6.87 9.36
N HIS A 153 -11.69 -8.16 9.29
CA HIS A 153 -10.50 -8.65 8.60
C HIS A 153 -10.54 -8.32 7.11
N TRP A 154 -11.69 -8.50 6.46
CA TRP A 154 -11.87 -8.17 5.06
C TRP A 154 -11.70 -6.66 4.80
N ARG A 155 -12.35 -5.79 5.59
CA ARG A 155 -12.16 -4.34 5.47
C ARG A 155 -10.71 -3.92 5.65
N ASN A 156 -10.04 -4.45 6.69
CA ASN A 156 -8.63 -4.17 6.92
C ASN A 156 -7.75 -4.65 5.76
N PHE A 157 -8.07 -5.80 5.17
CA PHE A 157 -7.39 -6.32 3.99
C PHE A 157 -7.59 -5.42 2.77
N VAL A 158 -8.84 -5.01 2.48
CA VAL A 158 -9.21 -4.15 1.34
C VAL A 158 -8.49 -2.81 1.41
N HIS A 159 -8.47 -2.17 2.59
CA HIS A 159 -7.73 -0.91 2.78
C HIS A 159 -6.23 -1.12 2.70
N ARG A 160 -5.68 -2.12 3.41
CA ARG A 160 -4.22 -2.38 3.43
C ARG A 160 -3.64 -2.68 2.05
N HIS A 161 -4.41 -3.35 1.20
CA HIS A 161 -3.97 -3.73 -0.14
C HIS A 161 -4.49 -2.79 -1.24
N GLU A 162 -5.19 -1.70 -0.90
CA GLU A 162 -5.76 -0.73 -1.84
C GLU A 162 -6.57 -1.42 -2.96
N VAL A 163 -7.37 -2.43 -2.60
CA VAL A 163 -8.02 -3.33 -3.58
C VAL A 163 -8.90 -2.58 -4.58
N PRO A 164 -9.78 -1.62 -4.19
CA PRO A 164 -10.66 -0.94 -5.14
C PRO A 164 -9.88 -0.17 -6.21
N ARG A 165 -8.84 0.57 -5.80
CA ARG A 165 -7.93 1.27 -6.71
C ARG A 165 -7.28 0.31 -7.69
N LYS A 166 -6.73 -0.81 -7.20
CA LYS A 166 -6.07 -1.80 -8.05
C LYS A 166 -7.03 -2.47 -9.02
N LEU A 167 -8.25 -2.76 -8.59
CA LEU A 167 -9.27 -3.30 -9.49
C LEU A 167 -9.60 -2.30 -10.60
N LEU A 168 -9.78 -1.02 -10.28
CA LEU A 168 -9.94 0.02 -11.30
C LEU A 168 -8.73 0.06 -12.24
N HIS A 169 -7.53 0.07 -11.69
CA HIS A 169 -6.28 0.14 -12.45
C HIS A 169 -6.11 -1.06 -13.40
N VAL A 170 -6.38 -2.30 -12.93
CA VAL A 170 -6.36 -3.53 -13.74
C VAL A 170 -7.48 -3.54 -14.79
N SER A 171 -8.68 -3.05 -14.44
CA SER A 171 -9.83 -3.02 -15.35
C SER A 171 -9.57 -2.20 -16.62
N ILE A 172 -8.75 -1.16 -16.51
CA ILE A 172 -8.38 -0.32 -17.65
C ILE A 172 -7.55 -1.11 -18.67
N GLY A 173 -6.71 -2.05 -18.23
CA GLY A 173 -5.99 -2.94 -19.15
C GLY A 173 -6.95 -3.78 -19.99
N PHE A 174 -8.01 -4.32 -19.38
CA PHE A 174 -9.07 -5.03 -20.12
C PHE A 174 -9.86 -4.11 -21.06
N LEU A 175 -10.14 -2.87 -20.65
CA LEU A 175 -10.78 -1.87 -21.52
C LEU A 175 -9.92 -1.58 -22.75
N VAL A 176 -8.61 -1.42 -22.57
CA VAL A 176 -7.66 -1.18 -23.68
C VAL A 176 -7.63 -2.37 -24.64
N ILE A 177 -7.63 -3.60 -24.11
CA ILE A 177 -7.71 -4.81 -24.94
C ILE A 177 -9.01 -4.84 -25.73
N TRP A 178 -10.14 -4.51 -25.11
CA TRP A 178 -11.43 -4.44 -25.80
C TRP A 178 -11.44 -3.37 -26.91
N LEU A 179 -10.88 -2.19 -26.65
CA LEU A 179 -10.74 -1.13 -27.65
C LEU A 179 -9.84 -1.56 -28.82
N TYR A 180 -8.72 -2.23 -28.50
CA TYR A 180 -7.83 -2.82 -29.49
C TYR A 180 -8.55 -3.85 -30.37
N ALA A 181 -9.24 -4.80 -29.73
CA ALA A 181 -9.99 -5.87 -30.39
C ALA A 181 -11.20 -5.36 -31.20
N SER A 182 -11.70 -4.17 -30.87
CA SER A 182 -12.77 -3.49 -31.61
C SER A 182 -12.26 -2.67 -32.80
N GLY A 183 -10.94 -2.62 -33.03
CA GLY A 183 -10.34 -1.89 -34.14
C GLY A 183 -10.24 -0.38 -33.96
N VAL A 184 -10.41 0.11 -32.72
CA VAL A 184 -10.32 1.54 -32.44
C VAL A 184 -8.86 1.98 -32.57
N GLN A 185 -8.64 3.06 -33.33
CA GLN A 185 -7.31 3.69 -33.44
C GLN A 185 -6.97 4.43 -32.15
N THR A 186 -5.72 4.37 -31.70
CA THR A 186 -5.31 5.01 -30.43
C THR A 186 -5.53 6.52 -30.42
N ARG A 187 -5.35 7.17 -31.57
CA ARG A 187 -5.55 8.61 -31.74
C ARG A 187 -7.01 9.04 -31.57
N SER A 188 -7.99 8.19 -31.89
CA SER A 188 -9.40 8.52 -31.68
C SER A 188 -9.82 8.42 -30.21
N VAL A 189 -9.06 7.69 -29.39
CA VAL A 189 -9.27 7.61 -27.93
C VAL A 189 -8.76 8.87 -27.21
N ALA A 190 -7.72 9.53 -27.75
CA ALA A 190 -7.11 10.71 -27.15
C ALA A 190 -8.09 11.86 -26.78
N PRO A 191 -9.06 12.28 -27.61
CA PRO A 191 -10.03 13.31 -27.22
C PRO A 191 -10.91 12.88 -26.04
N TYR A 192 -11.26 11.60 -25.91
CA TYR A 192 -12.04 11.11 -24.76
C TYR A 192 -11.21 11.12 -23.47
N LEU A 193 -9.91 10.78 -23.55
CA LEU A 193 -9.00 10.89 -22.42
C LEU A 193 -8.85 12.35 -21.97
N MET A 194 -8.71 13.29 -22.90
CA MET A 194 -8.62 14.71 -22.59
C MET A 194 -9.95 15.26 -22.04
N GLY A 195 -11.07 14.82 -22.62
CA GLY A 195 -12.43 15.13 -22.17
C GLY A 195 -12.74 14.62 -20.76
N ALA A 196 -12.06 13.56 -20.30
CA ALA A 196 -12.12 13.11 -18.91
C ALA A 196 -11.08 13.83 -18.03
N LEU A 197 -9.86 14.02 -18.52
CA LEU A 197 -8.74 14.62 -17.79
C LEU A 197 -9.05 16.05 -17.36
N ILE A 198 -9.55 16.90 -18.27
CA ILE A 198 -9.78 18.32 -17.98
C ILE A 198 -10.81 18.49 -16.85
N PRO A 199 -12.02 17.90 -16.90
CA PRO A 199 -12.99 18.01 -15.81
C PRO A 199 -12.49 17.38 -14.50
N ILE A 200 -11.80 16.24 -14.56
CA ILE A 200 -11.27 15.58 -13.36
C ILE A 200 -10.21 16.45 -12.70
N ALA A 201 -9.26 16.98 -13.46
CA ALA A 201 -8.21 17.87 -12.95
C ALA A 201 -8.79 19.18 -12.41
N ALA A 202 -9.79 19.77 -13.09
CA ALA A 202 -10.48 20.96 -12.60
C ALA A 202 -11.22 20.68 -11.28
N THR A 203 -11.90 19.54 -11.19
CA THR A 203 -12.57 19.11 -9.95
C THR A 203 -11.57 18.90 -8.81
N ASP A 204 -10.41 18.28 -9.12
CA ASP A 204 -9.32 18.06 -8.17
C ASP A 204 -8.72 19.37 -7.67
N TYR A 205 -8.55 20.35 -8.56
CA TYR A 205 -8.14 21.71 -8.18
C TYR A 205 -9.15 22.37 -7.25
N VAL A 206 -10.45 22.36 -7.60
CA VAL A 206 -11.51 22.99 -6.79
C VAL A 206 -11.61 22.37 -5.39
N ARG A 207 -11.41 21.05 -5.23
CA ARG A 207 -11.44 20.42 -3.89
C ARG A 207 -10.34 20.92 -2.96
N HIS A 208 -9.19 21.33 -3.48
CA HIS A 208 -8.13 21.89 -2.63
C HIS A 208 -8.47 23.30 -2.12
N HIS A 209 -9.35 24.03 -2.82
CA HIS A 209 -9.78 25.38 -2.41
C HIS A 209 -11.02 25.39 -1.50
N TYR A 210 -11.90 24.38 -1.60
CA TYR A 210 -13.16 24.33 -0.87
C TYR A 210 -13.25 23.12 0.07
N ALA A 211 -12.97 23.32 1.36
CA ALA A 211 -12.99 22.25 2.37
C ALA A 211 -14.33 21.47 2.47
N PRO A 212 -15.53 22.09 2.36
CA PRO A 212 -16.78 21.35 2.30
C PRO A 212 -16.88 20.43 1.07
N PHE A 213 -16.39 20.90 -0.08
CA PHE A 213 -16.36 20.13 -1.30
C PHE A 213 -15.34 18.98 -1.20
N ASN A 214 -14.16 19.20 -0.61
CA ASN A 214 -13.19 18.13 -0.35
C ASN A 214 -13.81 17.01 0.52
N ARG A 215 -14.58 17.37 1.56
CA ARG A 215 -15.26 16.38 2.40
C ARG A 215 -16.27 15.56 1.60
N LEU A 216 -17.01 16.18 0.67
CA LEU A 216 -17.93 15.47 -0.22
C LEU A 216 -17.18 14.59 -1.23
N TYR A 217 -16.10 15.10 -1.80
CA TYR A 217 -15.26 14.41 -2.77
C TYR A 217 -14.64 13.15 -2.15
N VAL A 218 -13.95 13.30 -1.02
CA VAL A 218 -13.39 12.17 -0.25
C VAL A 218 -14.48 11.23 0.23
N ARG A 219 -15.69 11.75 0.47
CA ARG A 219 -16.85 10.94 0.79
C ARG A 219 -17.22 9.99 -0.35
N VAL A 220 -17.34 10.49 -1.56
CA VAL A 220 -17.75 9.69 -2.72
C VAL A 220 -16.60 8.84 -3.27
N LEU A 221 -15.38 9.40 -3.36
CA LEU A 221 -14.26 8.83 -4.10
C LEU A 221 -13.12 8.30 -3.22
N GLY A 222 -13.17 8.49 -1.90
CA GLY A 222 -12.11 8.08 -0.98
C GLY A 222 -11.80 6.58 -0.99
N ALA A 223 -12.72 5.75 -1.49
CA ALA A 223 -12.50 4.31 -1.70
C ALA A 223 -11.38 4.00 -2.71
N LEU A 224 -11.22 4.88 -3.70
CA LEU A 224 -10.30 4.75 -4.82
C LEU A 224 -9.00 5.54 -4.60
N MET A 225 -9.01 6.47 -3.63
CA MET A 225 -7.88 7.34 -3.33
C MET A 225 -6.87 6.67 -2.39
N ARG A 226 -5.58 6.99 -2.57
CA ARG A 226 -4.53 6.73 -1.58
C ARG A 226 -4.58 7.78 -0.47
N GLU A 227 -4.06 7.45 0.71
CA GLU A 227 -4.03 8.37 1.87
C GLU A 227 -3.24 9.66 1.56
N SER A 228 -2.17 9.57 0.77
CA SER A 228 -1.37 10.71 0.32
C SER A 228 -2.14 11.68 -0.59
N GLU A 229 -3.17 11.21 -1.29
CA GLU A 229 -3.98 12.00 -2.24
C GLU A 229 -5.07 12.82 -1.53
N PHE A 230 -5.24 12.63 -0.20
CA PHE A 230 -6.12 13.50 0.57
C PHE A 230 -5.63 14.95 0.56
N SER A 231 -4.32 15.14 0.74
CA SER A 231 -3.65 16.46 0.71
C SER A 231 -2.98 16.77 -0.62
N GLY A 232 -2.59 15.74 -1.40
CA GLY A 232 -2.01 15.89 -2.74
C GLY A 232 -3.04 15.74 -3.87
N TYR A 233 -2.57 15.80 -5.11
CA TYR A 233 -3.39 15.59 -6.30
C TYR A 233 -3.77 14.11 -6.48
N ASN A 234 -4.91 13.85 -7.12
CA ASN A 234 -5.40 12.49 -7.36
C ASN A 234 -4.60 11.79 -8.47
N GLY A 235 -4.12 10.57 -8.20
CA GLY A 235 -3.35 9.75 -9.15
C GLY A 235 -4.05 9.47 -10.49
N VAL A 236 -5.38 9.58 -10.56
CA VAL A 236 -6.15 9.42 -11.82
C VAL A 236 -5.76 10.49 -12.86
N ILE A 237 -5.38 11.70 -12.43
CA ILE A 237 -4.94 12.77 -13.34
C ILE A 237 -3.68 12.32 -14.08
N PHE A 238 -2.69 11.83 -13.33
CA PHE A 238 -1.42 11.34 -13.87
C PHE A 238 -1.61 10.10 -14.73
N TYR A 239 -2.53 9.21 -14.36
CA TYR A 239 -2.90 8.05 -15.17
C TYR A 239 -3.46 8.46 -16.53
N LEU A 240 -4.46 9.35 -16.54
CA LEU A 240 -5.09 9.82 -17.78
C LEU A 240 -4.11 10.59 -18.66
N LEU A 241 -3.25 11.41 -18.06
CA LEU A 241 -2.20 12.13 -18.77
C LEU A 241 -1.18 11.16 -19.38
N GLY A 242 -0.70 10.17 -18.62
CA GLY A 242 0.24 9.16 -19.11
C GLY A 242 -0.35 8.34 -20.25
N ALA A 243 -1.59 7.86 -20.10
CA ALA A 243 -2.32 7.16 -21.15
C ALA A 243 -2.51 8.03 -22.40
N TRP A 244 -2.85 9.31 -22.24
CA TRP A 244 -2.99 10.25 -23.34
C TRP A 244 -1.67 10.44 -24.09
N ILE A 245 -0.55 10.67 -23.39
CA ILE A 245 0.78 10.82 -24.01
C ILE A 245 1.10 9.59 -24.85
N VAL A 246 1.00 8.39 -24.27
CA VAL A 246 1.45 7.19 -24.98
C VAL A 246 0.54 6.81 -26.16
N LEU A 247 -0.77 7.00 -26.02
CA LEU A 247 -1.72 6.66 -27.10
C LEU A 247 -1.74 7.70 -28.22
N TYR A 248 -1.37 8.96 -27.93
CA TYR A 248 -1.31 10.03 -28.92
C TYR A 248 0.00 10.04 -29.71
N PHE A 249 1.15 9.92 -29.01
CA PHE A 249 2.47 10.10 -29.62
C PHE A 249 3.12 8.81 -30.13
N PHE A 250 2.82 7.65 -29.54
CA PHE A 250 3.42 6.40 -29.98
C PHE A 250 2.55 5.64 -30.99
N PRO A 251 3.16 4.77 -31.81
CA PRO A 251 2.41 3.82 -32.62
C PRO A 251 1.51 2.90 -31.79
N LYS A 252 0.47 2.37 -32.42
CA LYS A 252 -0.63 1.69 -31.72
C LYS A 252 -0.16 0.52 -30.84
N ASP A 253 0.73 -0.33 -31.35
CA ASP A 253 1.28 -1.46 -30.61
C ASP A 253 2.06 -1.00 -29.37
N VAL A 254 2.93 0.01 -29.52
CA VAL A 254 3.71 0.56 -28.40
C VAL A 254 2.81 1.28 -27.38
N GLY A 255 1.86 2.10 -27.83
CA GLY A 255 0.96 2.85 -26.95
C GLY A 255 0.02 1.93 -26.14
N VAL A 256 -0.53 0.91 -26.80
CA VAL A 256 -1.33 -0.14 -26.14
C VAL A 256 -0.49 -0.90 -25.13
N MET A 257 0.70 -1.38 -25.53
CA MET A 257 1.58 -2.13 -24.65
C MET A 257 2.00 -1.30 -23.43
N SER A 258 2.36 -0.04 -23.60
CA SER A 258 2.73 0.87 -22.51
C SER A 258 1.60 1.06 -21.49
N THR A 259 0.36 1.16 -21.99
CA THR A 259 -0.84 1.27 -21.13
C THR A 259 -1.12 -0.04 -20.39
N LEU A 260 -0.89 -1.19 -21.03
CA LEU A 260 -0.99 -2.50 -20.37
C LEU A 260 0.09 -2.70 -19.30
N LEU A 261 1.32 -2.24 -19.54
CA LEU A 261 2.38 -2.26 -18.54
C LEU A 261 2.04 -1.39 -17.34
N LEU A 262 1.54 -0.17 -17.56
CA LEU A 262 1.00 0.65 -16.47
C LEU A 262 -0.09 -0.12 -15.71
N SER A 263 -1.05 -0.73 -16.39
CA SER A 263 -2.18 -1.40 -15.74
C SER A 263 -1.76 -2.65 -14.93
N TRP A 264 -1.05 -3.59 -15.56
CA TRP A 264 -0.79 -4.90 -14.97
C TRP A 264 0.54 -4.98 -14.24
N CYS A 265 1.58 -4.28 -14.71
CA CYS A 265 2.89 -4.33 -14.07
C CYS A 265 2.95 -3.47 -12.80
N ASP A 266 2.34 -2.27 -12.77
CA ASP A 266 2.25 -1.44 -11.55
C ASP A 266 1.44 -2.17 -10.45
N THR A 267 0.32 -2.78 -10.83
CA THR A 267 -0.52 -3.52 -9.89
C THR A 267 0.20 -4.75 -9.34
N ALA A 268 0.97 -5.45 -10.18
CA ALA A 268 1.84 -6.54 -9.75
C ALA A 268 2.96 -6.02 -8.82
N ALA A 269 3.70 -4.98 -9.23
CA ALA A 269 4.80 -4.40 -8.47
C ALA A 269 4.36 -3.98 -7.08
N SER A 270 3.25 -3.23 -6.99
CA SER A 270 2.75 -2.73 -5.71
C SER A 270 2.09 -3.83 -4.86
N THR A 271 1.58 -4.91 -5.46
CA THR A 271 1.00 -6.04 -4.72
C THR A 271 2.09 -6.93 -4.12
N PHE A 272 3.03 -7.40 -4.95
CA PHE A 272 4.12 -8.24 -4.49
C PHE A 272 5.17 -7.45 -3.68
N GLY A 273 5.34 -6.16 -3.97
CA GLY A 273 6.18 -5.26 -3.16
C GLY A 273 5.66 -5.07 -1.74
N ARG A 274 4.34 -4.95 -1.55
CA ARG A 274 3.73 -4.87 -0.21
C ARG A 274 3.71 -6.21 0.53
N LEU A 275 3.52 -7.31 -0.20
CA LEU A 275 3.42 -8.64 0.39
C LEU A 275 4.79 -9.23 0.75
N TYR A 276 5.77 -9.13 -0.16
CA TYR A 276 7.07 -9.78 -0.05
C TYR A 276 8.26 -8.81 0.01
N GLY A 277 8.07 -7.51 -0.20
CA GLY A 277 9.17 -6.54 -0.21
C GLY A 277 9.94 -6.43 1.10
N ARG A 278 9.40 -6.92 2.22
CA ARG A 278 10.12 -7.04 3.50
C ARG A 278 11.15 -8.17 3.54
N TYR A 279 11.03 -9.15 2.64
CA TYR A 279 11.91 -10.33 2.57
C TYR A 279 12.97 -10.21 1.49
N THR A 280 12.90 -9.17 0.66
CA THR A 280 13.83 -8.95 -0.45
C THR A 280 14.60 -7.65 -0.26
N PRO A 281 15.80 -7.51 -0.86
CA PRO A 281 16.52 -6.24 -0.85
C PRO A 281 15.66 -5.08 -1.36
N ARG A 282 15.80 -3.92 -0.73
CA ARG A 282 15.19 -2.68 -1.21
C ARG A 282 16.11 -2.10 -2.27
N ILE A 283 15.57 -1.91 -3.47
CA ILE A 283 16.31 -1.27 -4.57
C ILE A 283 16.37 0.25 -4.32
N ARG A 284 15.27 0.81 -3.79
CA ARG A 284 15.13 2.23 -3.45
C ARG A 284 14.21 2.39 -2.25
N ARG A 285 14.17 3.58 -1.64
CA ARG A 285 13.11 3.95 -0.69
C ARG A 285 11.74 3.70 -1.34
N GLY A 286 10.92 2.82 -0.74
CA GLY A 286 9.59 2.46 -1.24
C GLY A 286 9.53 1.38 -2.32
N LYS A 287 10.64 1.05 -3.01
CA LYS A 287 10.68 0.04 -4.08
C LYS A 287 11.52 -1.17 -3.67
N SER A 288 11.03 -2.37 -3.96
CA SER A 288 11.63 -3.64 -3.53
C SER A 288 11.95 -4.53 -4.71
N LEU A 289 12.96 -5.38 -4.58
CA LEU A 289 13.29 -6.38 -5.60
C LEU A 289 12.11 -7.31 -5.88
N ALA A 290 11.32 -7.68 -4.87
CA ALA A 290 10.07 -8.41 -5.06
C ALA A 290 9.12 -7.70 -6.04
N GLY A 291 8.88 -6.41 -5.84
CA GLY A 291 8.02 -5.61 -6.71
C GLY A 291 8.56 -5.52 -8.14
N SER A 292 9.85 -5.18 -8.30
CA SER A 292 10.48 -5.09 -9.62
C SER A 292 10.53 -6.43 -10.36
N SER A 293 10.76 -7.54 -9.65
CA SER A 293 10.72 -8.89 -10.25
C SER A 293 9.31 -9.27 -10.70
N ALA A 294 8.28 -8.87 -9.96
CA ALA A 294 6.90 -9.09 -10.36
C ALA A 294 6.52 -8.25 -11.58
N ALA A 295 6.94 -6.97 -11.62
CA ALA A 295 6.77 -6.12 -12.80
C ALA A 295 7.45 -6.71 -14.04
N PHE A 296 8.69 -7.22 -13.87
CA PHE A 296 9.43 -7.88 -14.94
C PHE A 296 8.66 -9.09 -15.49
N LEU A 297 8.29 -10.04 -14.63
CA LEU A 297 7.63 -11.28 -15.05
C LEU A 297 6.26 -11.01 -15.69
N VAL A 298 5.46 -10.12 -15.09
CA VAL A 298 4.16 -9.74 -15.66
C VAL A 298 4.35 -8.99 -16.98
N GLY A 299 5.38 -8.14 -17.10
CA GLY A 299 5.70 -7.45 -18.34
C GLY A 299 6.10 -8.41 -19.47
N VAL A 300 6.96 -9.39 -19.17
CA VAL A 300 7.31 -10.47 -20.13
C VAL A 300 6.07 -11.24 -20.55
N ALA A 301 5.24 -11.67 -19.61
CA ALA A 301 4.02 -12.42 -19.90
C ALA A 301 3.03 -11.61 -20.74
N THR A 302 2.85 -10.32 -20.41
CA THR A 302 1.95 -9.40 -21.12
C THR A 302 2.43 -9.17 -22.55
N ALA A 303 3.73 -8.93 -22.75
CA ALA A 303 4.32 -8.74 -24.08
C ALA A 303 4.25 -10.01 -24.93
N THR A 304 4.56 -11.16 -24.33
CA THR A 304 4.45 -12.47 -25.00
C THR A 304 3.02 -12.74 -25.44
N TRP A 305 2.05 -12.48 -24.56
CA TRP A 305 0.64 -12.64 -24.87
C TRP A 305 0.16 -11.64 -25.93
N PHE A 306 0.53 -10.37 -25.82
CA PHE A 306 0.10 -9.31 -26.74
C PHE A 306 0.63 -9.54 -28.15
N TRP A 307 1.95 -9.59 -28.35
CA TRP A 307 2.53 -9.76 -29.70
C TRP A 307 2.56 -11.21 -30.19
N GLY A 308 2.58 -12.18 -29.28
CA GLY A 308 2.64 -13.61 -29.65
C GLY A 308 1.27 -14.24 -29.90
N TRP A 309 0.20 -13.74 -29.28
CA TRP A 309 -1.13 -14.31 -29.42
C TRP A 309 -2.21 -13.30 -29.82
N LEU A 310 -2.35 -12.17 -29.12
CA LEU A 310 -3.44 -11.22 -29.37
C LEU A 310 -3.33 -10.56 -30.76
N VAL A 311 -2.14 -10.03 -31.10
CA VAL A 311 -1.89 -9.35 -32.37
C VAL A 311 -2.06 -10.32 -33.56
N PRO A 312 -1.48 -11.54 -33.55
CA PRO A 312 -1.69 -12.49 -34.65
C PRO A 312 -3.11 -13.04 -34.78
N THR A 313 -3.85 -13.19 -33.68
CA THR A 313 -5.22 -13.77 -33.71
C THR A 313 -6.27 -12.78 -34.21
N ILE A 314 -6.18 -11.52 -33.78
CA ILE A 314 -7.09 -10.46 -34.21
C ILE A 314 -6.64 -9.87 -35.55
N GLY A 315 -5.34 -9.93 -35.82
CA GLY A 315 -4.70 -9.31 -36.97
C GLY A 315 -4.54 -7.80 -36.78
N PRO A 316 -3.58 -7.17 -37.48
CA PRO A 316 -3.57 -5.72 -37.64
C PRO A 316 -4.83 -5.32 -38.42
N MET A 317 -5.60 -4.40 -37.85
CA MET A 317 -6.83 -3.91 -38.47
C MET A 317 -6.52 -2.82 -39.51
N PRO A 318 -7.44 -2.50 -40.42
CA PRO A 318 -7.25 -1.39 -41.36
C PRO A 318 -6.88 -0.08 -40.63
N GLY A 319 -5.71 0.49 -40.96
CA GLY A 319 -5.14 1.65 -40.26
C GLY A 319 -4.03 1.32 -39.25
N ASP A 320 -3.70 0.04 -39.06
CA ASP A 320 -2.61 -0.43 -38.19
C ASP A 320 -1.26 -0.55 -38.92
N GLU A 321 -1.12 0.08 -40.09
CA GLU A 321 0.11 0.10 -40.90
C GLU A 321 1.34 0.64 -40.16
N GLY A 322 1.11 1.35 -39.05
CA GLY A 322 2.15 1.89 -38.18
C GLY A 322 2.70 0.93 -37.13
N PHE A 323 2.30 -0.34 -37.09
CA PHE A 323 2.84 -1.29 -36.10
C PHE A 323 4.36 -1.41 -36.23
N MET A 324 5.05 -1.23 -35.12
CA MET A 324 6.50 -1.23 -35.10
C MET A 324 7.07 -2.64 -35.00
N PHE A 325 6.50 -3.50 -34.16
CA PHE A 325 6.98 -4.87 -34.04
C PHE A 325 6.39 -5.76 -35.14
N THR A 326 7.22 -6.13 -36.11
CA THR A 326 6.84 -6.96 -37.27
C THR A 326 7.24 -8.43 -37.12
N GLY A 327 7.72 -8.85 -35.94
CA GLY A 327 8.21 -10.21 -35.72
C GLY A 327 9.65 -10.46 -36.19
N VAL A 328 10.34 -9.42 -36.65
CA VAL A 328 11.76 -9.45 -37.03
C VAL A 328 12.48 -8.37 -36.25
N LEU A 329 13.65 -8.69 -35.69
CA LEU A 329 14.57 -7.72 -35.10
C LEU A 329 15.91 -7.80 -35.82
N ARG A 330 16.47 -6.66 -36.23
CA ARG A 330 17.70 -6.53 -36.99
C ARG A 330 18.72 -5.76 -36.18
N LEU A 331 19.97 -6.18 -36.27
CA LEU A 331 21.06 -5.46 -35.63
C LEU A 331 21.33 -4.16 -36.42
N PRO A 332 21.46 -3.00 -35.77
CA PRO A 332 21.59 -1.72 -36.47
C PRO A 332 22.87 -1.68 -37.31
N GLN A 333 22.81 -1.01 -38.46
CA GLN A 333 23.87 -1.05 -39.48
C GLN A 333 25.22 -0.56 -38.94
N PHE A 334 25.25 0.41 -38.01
CA PHE A 334 26.51 0.86 -37.41
C PHE A 334 27.23 -0.26 -36.65
N ALA A 335 26.49 -1.09 -35.92
CA ALA A 335 27.06 -2.21 -35.17
C ALA A 335 27.37 -3.39 -36.10
N ALA A 336 26.58 -3.59 -37.16
CA ALA A 336 26.91 -4.53 -38.22
C ALA A 336 28.25 -4.19 -38.91
N ASN A 337 28.45 -2.91 -39.26
CA ASN A 337 29.67 -2.41 -39.85
C ASN A 337 30.88 -2.57 -38.90
N ALA A 338 30.68 -2.31 -37.60
CA ALA A 338 31.73 -2.51 -36.58
C ALA A 338 32.15 -3.99 -36.45
N MET A 339 31.26 -4.92 -36.73
CA MET A 339 31.52 -6.36 -36.76
C MET A 339 31.95 -6.87 -38.15
N GLY A 340 32.16 -5.98 -39.13
CA GLY A 340 32.58 -6.35 -40.49
C GLY A 340 31.50 -7.03 -41.34
N LEU A 341 30.22 -6.95 -40.95
CA LEU A 341 29.11 -7.55 -41.70
C LEU A 341 28.50 -6.55 -42.70
N ALA A 342 28.29 -7.00 -43.94
CA ALA A 342 27.65 -6.19 -44.99
C ALA A 342 26.18 -5.83 -44.68
N ARG A 343 25.47 -6.70 -43.94
CA ARG A 343 24.12 -6.46 -43.43
C ARG A 343 24.03 -6.98 -42.00
N GLY A 344 23.33 -6.25 -41.14
CA GLY A 344 23.09 -6.69 -39.76
C GLY A 344 22.32 -8.02 -39.73
N PRO A 345 22.76 -9.00 -38.91
CA PRO A 345 22.01 -10.23 -38.73
C PRO A 345 20.60 -9.90 -38.19
N ALA A 346 19.61 -10.66 -38.66
CA ALA A 346 18.23 -10.51 -38.25
C ALA A 346 17.78 -11.79 -37.52
N ILE A 347 17.11 -11.61 -36.40
CA ILE A 347 16.38 -12.67 -35.69
C ILE A 347 14.89 -12.52 -36.00
N SER A 348 14.17 -13.63 -36.10
CA SER A 348 12.74 -13.62 -36.42
C SER A 348 11.97 -14.67 -35.63
N GLY A 349 10.64 -14.57 -35.67
CA GLY A 349 9.74 -15.55 -35.07
C GLY A 349 9.85 -15.58 -33.54
N ALA A 350 9.89 -16.79 -32.97
CA ALA A 350 9.90 -16.99 -31.52
C ALA A 350 11.10 -16.34 -30.81
N LEU A 351 12.27 -16.28 -31.47
CA LEU A 351 13.45 -15.64 -30.90
C LEU A 351 13.29 -14.11 -30.81
N ALA A 352 12.77 -13.49 -31.88
CA ALA A 352 12.47 -12.06 -31.88
C ALA A 352 11.41 -11.71 -30.82
N LEU A 353 10.35 -12.52 -30.72
CA LEU A 353 9.33 -12.38 -29.69
C LEU A 353 9.90 -12.53 -28.27
N GLY A 354 10.80 -13.50 -28.05
CA GLY A 354 11.46 -13.71 -26.77
C GLY A 354 12.30 -12.49 -26.36
N VAL A 355 13.09 -11.94 -27.27
CA VAL A 355 13.89 -10.73 -27.03
C VAL A 355 12.98 -9.53 -26.75
N MET A 356 11.94 -9.31 -27.55
CA MET A 356 10.97 -8.24 -27.31
C MET A 356 10.30 -8.36 -25.95
N SER A 357 9.89 -9.57 -25.57
CA SER A 357 9.17 -9.79 -24.31
C SER A 357 10.08 -9.56 -23.11
N LEU A 358 11.33 -10.05 -23.16
CA LEU A 358 12.35 -9.77 -22.15
C LEU A 358 12.66 -8.27 -22.05
N TRP A 359 12.77 -7.59 -23.18
CA TRP A 359 12.99 -6.14 -23.22
C TRP A 359 11.81 -5.37 -22.60
N SER A 360 10.57 -5.69 -22.98
CA SER A 360 9.38 -5.06 -22.40
C SER A 360 9.25 -5.29 -20.89
N GLY A 361 9.55 -6.50 -20.42
CA GLY A 361 9.62 -6.79 -18.99
C GLY A 361 10.72 -6.00 -18.27
N PHE A 362 11.91 -5.92 -18.85
CA PHE A 362 13.01 -5.11 -18.32
C PHE A 362 12.63 -3.64 -18.22
N VAL A 363 12.09 -3.07 -19.30
CA VAL A 363 11.67 -1.68 -19.36
C VAL A 363 10.55 -1.41 -18.35
N ALA A 364 9.58 -2.31 -18.19
CA ALA A 364 8.53 -2.18 -17.17
C ALA A 364 9.11 -2.12 -15.75
N ALA A 365 10.03 -3.03 -15.43
CA ALA A 365 10.69 -3.07 -14.12
C ALA A 365 11.62 -1.87 -13.89
N ALA A 366 12.29 -1.38 -14.93
CA ALA A 366 13.15 -0.20 -14.87
C ALA A 366 12.31 1.06 -14.64
N SER A 367 11.24 1.26 -15.42
CA SER A 367 10.33 2.41 -15.27
C SER A 367 9.67 2.47 -13.89
N GLU A 368 9.46 1.33 -13.24
CA GLU A 368 8.96 1.24 -11.86
C GLU A 368 10.00 1.71 -10.81
N VAL A 369 11.30 1.56 -11.09
CA VAL A 369 12.40 1.94 -10.18
C VAL A 369 12.85 3.39 -10.39
N VAL A 370 12.68 3.90 -11.61
CA VAL A 370 13.04 5.26 -11.99
C VAL A 370 11.98 6.24 -11.45
N ASP A 371 12.45 7.18 -10.64
CA ASP A 371 11.65 8.31 -10.15
C ASP A 371 12.17 9.56 -10.83
N ILE A 372 11.30 10.22 -11.58
CA ILE A 372 11.61 11.43 -12.33
C ILE A 372 11.02 12.60 -11.55
N PHE A 373 11.88 13.39 -10.92
CA PHE A 373 11.49 14.64 -10.24
C PHE A 373 10.32 14.51 -9.24
N GLY A 374 10.10 13.33 -8.64
CA GLY A 374 8.99 13.09 -7.73
C GLY A 374 7.62 13.00 -8.42
N TRP A 375 7.59 12.76 -9.73
CA TRP A 375 6.34 12.59 -10.49
C TRP A 375 5.65 11.27 -10.15
N ASP A 376 4.33 11.25 -10.29
CA ASP A 376 3.53 10.06 -9.98
C ASP A 376 3.83 8.91 -10.96
N ASP A 377 3.93 7.70 -10.39
CA ASP A 377 4.19 6.45 -11.12
C ASP A 377 3.17 6.20 -12.25
N ASN A 378 1.93 6.66 -12.09
CA ASN A 378 0.89 6.53 -13.12
C ASN A 378 1.20 7.33 -14.40
N LEU A 379 2.05 8.35 -14.33
CA LEU A 379 2.54 9.11 -15.48
C LEU A 379 3.87 8.56 -15.98
N THR A 380 4.83 8.31 -15.08
CA THR A 380 6.20 7.95 -15.46
C THR A 380 6.28 6.55 -16.07
N ILE A 381 5.59 5.56 -15.50
CA ILE A 381 5.63 4.17 -15.97
C ILE A 381 5.23 4.03 -17.45
N PRO A 382 4.04 4.47 -17.90
CA PRO A 382 3.63 4.31 -19.30
C PRO A 382 4.55 5.11 -20.23
N VAL A 383 4.94 6.33 -19.86
CA VAL A 383 5.75 7.19 -20.74
C VAL A 383 7.14 6.63 -20.91
N LEU A 384 7.82 6.25 -19.82
CA LEU A 384 9.15 5.65 -19.89
C LEU A 384 9.13 4.29 -20.57
N SER A 385 8.09 3.49 -20.32
CA SER A 385 7.98 2.21 -21.00
C SER A 385 7.71 2.35 -22.49
N GLY A 386 6.88 3.32 -22.89
CA GLY A 386 6.66 3.68 -24.29
C GLY A 386 7.93 4.17 -24.96
N ILE A 387 8.67 5.09 -24.34
CA ILE A 387 9.96 5.59 -24.88
C ILE A 387 10.95 4.43 -25.02
N GLY A 388 11.07 3.56 -24.02
CA GLY A 388 12.01 2.43 -24.02
C GLY A 388 11.68 1.38 -25.08
N ILE A 389 10.40 1.04 -25.27
CA ILE A 389 9.96 0.08 -26.30
C ILE A 389 10.07 0.72 -27.69
N TRP A 390 9.59 1.95 -27.85
CA TRP A 390 9.67 2.69 -29.11
C TRP A 390 11.12 2.88 -29.57
N GLY A 391 12.00 3.32 -28.67
CA GLY A 391 13.42 3.52 -28.96
C GLY A 391 14.09 2.21 -29.36
N PHE A 392 13.80 1.11 -28.67
CA PHE A 392 14.29 -0.21 -29.03
C PHE A 392 13.83 -0.63 -30.43
N LEU A 393 12.54 -0.51 -30.73
CA LEU A 393 12.00 -0.85 -32.05
C LEU A 393 12.46 0.11 -33.16
N LYS A 394 12.85 1.35 -32.83
CA LYS A 394 13.49 2.25 -33.80
C LYS A 394 14.90 1.82 -34.17
N VAL A 395 15.62 1.21 -33.24
CA VAL A 395 17.01 0.77 -33.44
C VAL A 395 17.08 -0.64 -34.02
N PHE A 396 16.19 -1.53 -33.57
CA PHE A 396 16.22 -2.95 -33.87
C PHE A 396 15.03 -3.47 -34.68
N GLY A 397 13.95 -2.71 -34.85
CA GLY A 397 12.72 -3.15 -35.52
C GLY A 397 12.72 -3.07 -37.04
#